data_AF-A0A1X3J2D3-F1
#
_entry.id   AF-A0A1X3J2D3-F1
#
_cell.length_a   1.000
_cell.length_b   1.000
_cell.length_c   1.000
_cell.angle_alpha   90.00
_cell.angle_beta   90.00
_cell.angle_gamma   90.00
#
_symmetry.space_group_name_H-M   'P 1'
#
loop_
_entity.id
_entity.type
_entity.pdbx_description
1 polymer ?
#
loop_
_entity_poly.entity_id
_entity_poly.type
_entity_poly.pdbx_seq_one_letter_code
_entity_poly.pdbx_strand_id
1 'polypeptide(L)'
;MDDSTLKEFIKQYIAASGNQVYFTWQGGEPTLAGLDFFRKVIHYQQRYAGQKRIFNALQTNGILLNNEWCAFLKEHEFLVGISIDGPQELHDRYRRSNSGNGTFAKVIAAIERLKS
;
A
#
# COMPACT_ATOMS: atom_id res chain seq x y z
N MET A 1 -1.97 -11.65 8.74
CA MET A 1 -2.56 -12.62 7.79
C MET A 1 -1.45 -13.59 7.41
N ASP A 2 -1.62 -14.88 7.66
CA ASP A 2 -0.64 -15.88 7.22
C ASP A 2 -0.72 -16.13 5.71
N ASP A 3 0.27 -16.86 5.19
CA ASP A 3 0.44 -17.09 3.76
C ASP A 3 -0.69 -17.91 3.14
N SER A 4 -1.18 -18.94 3.84
CA SER A 4 -2.30 -19.77 3.38
C SER A 4 -3.58 -18.97 3.24
N THR A 5 -3.86 -18.11 4.22
CA THR A 5 -5.01 -17.23 4.23
C THR A 5 -4.91 -16.21 3.10
N LEU A 6 -3.73 -15.61 2.90
CA LEU A 6 -3.49 -14.65 1.82
C LEU A 6 -3.74 -15.27 0.45
N LYS A 7 -3.16 -16.44 0.21
CA LYS A 7 -3.30 -17.19 -1.05
C LYS A 7 -4.76 -17.49 -1.35
N GLU A 8 -5.48 -18.04 -0.37
CA GLU A 8 -6.86 -18.45 -0.58
C GLU A 8 -7.77 -17.23 -0.77
N PHE A 9 -7.55 -16.16 -0.02
CA PHE A 9 -8.24 -14.88 -0.22
C PHE A 9 -8.07 -14.34 -1.64
N ILE A 10 -6.83 -14.21 -2.13
CA ILE A 10 -6.55 -13.67 -3.47
C ILE A 10 -7.21 -14.53 -4.55
N LYS A 11 -7.06 -15.87 -4.45
CA LYS A 11 -7.64 -16.82 -5.40
C LYS A 11 -9.16 -16.68 -5.47
N GLN A 12 -9.84 -16.72 -4.32
CA GLN A 12 -11.30 -16.65 -4.26
C GLN A 12 -11.81 -15.28 -4.73
N TYR A 13 -11.15 -14.20 -4.32
CA TYR A 13 -11.55 -12.84 -4.71
C TYR A 13 -11.44 -12.62 -6.23
N ILE A 14 -10.35 -13.07 -6.86
CA ILE A 14 -10.19 -12.99 -8.31
C ILE A 14 -11.24 -13.86 -9.00
N ALA A 15 -11.50 -15.08 -8.52
CA ALA A 15 -12.50 -15.96 -9.12
C ALA A 15 -13.91 -15.33 -9.11
N ALA A 16 -14.30 -14.69 -8.01
CA ALA A 16 -15.59 -14.04 -7.83
C ALA A 16 -15.73 -12.68 -8.54
N SER A 17 -14.64 -12.07 -9.00
CA SER A 17 -14.64 -10.74 -9.62
C SER A 17 -14.91 -10.78 -11.14
N GLY A 18 -15.23 -9.62 -11.72
CA GLY A 18 -15.34 -9.46 -13.18
C GLY A 18 -13.98 -9.44 -13.91
N ASN A 19 -13.95 -8.90 -15.14
CA ASN A 19 -12.72 -8.81 -15.94
C ASN A 19 -11.70 -7.82 -15.39
N GLN A 20 -12.14 -6.89 -14.53
CA GLN A 20 -11.29 -5.96 -13.80
C GLN A 20 -11.43 -6.25 -12.31
N VAL A 21 -10.31 -6.44 -11.62
CA VAL A 21 -10.26 -6.79 -10.20
C VAL A 21 -9.49 -5.70 -9.47
N TYR A 22 -10.10 -5.10 -8.45
CA TYR A 22 -9.51 -4.00 -7.69
C TYR A 22 -9.18 -4.48 -6.28
N PHE A 23 -7.91 -4.44 -5.92
CA PHE A 23 -7.46 -4.67 -4.55
C PHE A 23 -7.09 -3.33 -3.90
N THR A 24 -7.68 -3.05 -2.74
CA THR A 24 -7.32 -1.88 -1.93
C THR A 24 -6.74 -2.35 -0.61
N TRP A 25 -5.44 -2.09 -0.42
CA TRP A 25 -4.70 -2.43 0.78
C TRP A 25 -4.77 -1.27 1.77
N GLN A 26 -5.51 -1.47 2.85
CA GLN A 26 -5.78 -0.49 3.91
C GLN A 26 -5.86 -1.20 5.28
N GLY A 27 -6.26 -0.47 6.33
CA GLY A 27 -6.42 -0.99 7.68
C GLY A 27 -5.83 -0.03 8.71
N GLY A 28 -5.00 -0.55 9.62
CA GLY A 28 -4.14 0.28 10.47
C GLY A 28 -3.07 0.98 9.61
N GLU A 29 -1.89 0.36 9.49
CA GLU A 29 -0.87 0.78 8.52
C GLU A 29 -0.43 -0.44 7.69
N PRO A 30 -0.84 -0.55 6.41
CA PRO A 30 -0.59 -1.74 5.60
C PRO A 30 0.90 -2.00 5.33
N THR A 31 1.75 -0.96 5.29
CA THR A 31 3.20 -1.15 5.09
C THR A 31 3.88 -1.89 6.25
N LEU A 32 3.24 -1.99 7.42
CA LEU A 32 3.71 -2.83 8.54
C LEU A 32 3.71 -4.33 8.22
N ALA A 33 2.94 -4.77 7.23
CA ALA A 33 3.00 -6.16 6.76
C ALA A 33 4.36 -6.50 6.09
N GLY A 34 5.15 -5.48 5.73
CA GLY A 34 6.47 -5.62 5.12
C GLY A 34 6.41 -5.88 3.62
N LEU A 35 7.52 -5.59 2.93
CA LEU A 35 7.58 -5.69 1.47
C LEU A 35 7.41 -7.14 0.98
N ASP A 36 7.92 -8.12 1.72
CA ASP A 36 7.79 -9.55 1.38
C ASP A 36 6.34 -10.01 1.34
N PHE A 37 5.47 -9.44 2.18
CA PHE A 37 4.03 -9.70 2.10
C PHE A 37 3.47 -9.23 0.75
N PHE A 38 3.83 -8.04 0.30
CA PHE A 38 3.35 -7.52 -0.99
C PHE A 38 3.97 -8.22 -2.20
N ARG A 39 5.21 -8.71 -2.09
CA ARG A 39 5.79 -9.60 -3.12
C ARG A 39 4.96 -10.86 -3.30
N LYS A 40 4.49 -11.45 -2.19
CA LYS A 40 3.57 -12.61 -2.23
C LYS A 40 2.20 -12.24 -2.80
N VAL A 41 1.67 -11.06 -2.46
CA VAL A 41 0.43 -10.54 -3.05
C VAL A 41 0.54 -10.54 -4.59
N ILE A 42 1.58 -9.91 -5.13
CA ILE A 42 1.79 -9.82 -6.57
C ILE A 42 1.97 -11.20 -7.19
N HIS A 43 2.76 -12.07 -6.57
CA HIS A 43 2.94 -13.45 -7.03
C HIS A 43 1.61 -14.19 -7.15
N TYR A 44 0.75 -14.13 -6.11
CA TYR A 44 -0.54 -14.80 -6.14
C TYR A 44 -1.53 -14.15 -7.11
N GLN A 45 -1.55 -12.82 -7.20
CA GLN A 45 -2.38 -12.11 -8.17
C GLN A 45 -2.04 -12.52 -9.60
N GLN A 46 -0.76 -12.51 -9.97
CA GLN A 46 -0.29 -12.95 -11.30
C GLN A 46 -0.63 -14.42 -11.57
N ARG A 47 -0.45 -15.29 -10.58
CA ARG A 47 -0.78 -16.72 -10.70
C ARG A 47 -2.25 -16.98 -10.99
N TYR A 48 -3.16 -16.19 -10.40
CA TYR A 48 -4.60 -16.45 -10.46
C TYR A 48 -5.38 -15.49 -11.38
N ALA A 49 -4.75 -14.47 -11.95
CA ALA A 49 -5.39 -13.47 -12.81
C ALA A 49 -6.12 -14.07 -14.02
N GLY A 50 -5.53 -15.10 -14.66
CA GLY A 50 -6.00 -15.58 -15.96
C GLY A 50 -5.94 -14.46 -17.00
N GLN A 51 -7.08 -14.12 -17.60
CA GLN A 51 -7.21 -13.00 -18.55
C GLN A 51 -7.71 -11.70 -17.89
N LYS A 52 -7.95 -11.71 -16.57
CA LYS A 52 -8.47 -10.55 -15.84
C LYS A 52 -7.35 -9.53 -15.60
N ARG A 53 -7.69 -8.25 -15.67
CA ARG A 53 -6.79 -7.15 -15.31
C ARG A 53 -6.90 -6.84 -13.82
N ILE A 54 -5.78 -6.81 -13.12
CA ILE A 54 -5.72 -6.54 -11.69
C ILE A 54 -5.19 -5.11 -11.48
N PHE A 55 -5.83 -4.38 -10.57
CA PHE A 55 -5.41 -3.07 -10.13
C PHE A 55 -5.18 -3.10 -8.63
N ASN A 56 -4.08 -2.51 -8.18
CA ASN A 56 -3.77 -2.39 -6.77
C ASN A 56 -3.76 -0.92 -6.33
N ALA A 57 -4.37 -0.67 -5.18
CA ALA A 57 -4.27 0.60 -4.47
C ALA A 57 -3.73 0.37 -3.05
N LEU A 58 -2.88 1.27 -2.58
CA LEU A 58 -2.34 1.26 -1.21
C LEU A 58 -2.72 2.57 -0.52
N GLN A 59 -3.43 2.50 0.60
CA GLN A 59 -3.70 3.64 1.46
C GLN A 59 -2.74 3.60 2.67
N THR A 60 -1.86 4.60 2.81
CA THR A 60 -0.80 4.59 3.84
C THR A 60 -0.65 5.94 4.51
N ASN A 61 -0.09 5.94 5.73
CA ASN A 61 0.42 7.13 6.39
C ASN A 61 1.74 7.63 5.79
N GLY A 62 2.39 6.85 4.91
CA GLY A 62 3.59 7.24 4.17
C GLY A 62 4.91 7.19 4.95
N ILE A 63 4.88 7.01 6.27
CA ILE A 63 6.06 7.14 7.14
C ILE A 63 7.13 6.08 6.85
N LEU A 64 6.72 4.89 6.40
CA LEU A 64 7.60 3.76 6.11
C LEU A 64 8.04 3.67 4.63
N LEU A 65 7.58 4.59 3.78
CA LEU A 65 7.95 4.56 2.36
C LEU A 65 9.39 5.02 2.15
N ASN A 66 10.27 4.03 2.00
CA ASN A 66 11.65 4.18 1.57
C ASN A 66 11.79 3.93 0.05
N ASN A 67 13.03 3.93 -0.45
CA ASN A 67 13.30 3.74 -1.88
C ASN A 67 12.85 2.37 -2.39
N GLU A 68 13.00 1.31 -1.60
CA GLU A 68 12.58 -0.04 -2.00
C GLU A 68 11.06 -0.15 -2.14
N TRP A 69 10.32 0.43 -1.19
CA TRP A 69 8.86 0.54 -1.31
C TRP A 69 8.46 1.32 -2.54
N CYS A 70 9.04 2.50 -2.77
CA CYS A 70 8.68 3.33 -3.90
C CYS A 70 8.96 2.62 -5.24
N ALA A 71 10.11 1.95 -5.36
CA ALA A 71 10.46 1.16 -6.54
C ALA A 71 9.46 0.03 -6.78
N PHE A 72 9.13 -0.74 -5.74
CA PHE A 72 8.16 -1.83 -5.83
C PHE A 72 6.75 -1.35 -6.23
N LEU A 73 6.27 -0.26 -5.61
CA LEU A 73 4.95 0.30 -5.90
C LEU A 73 4.87 0.82 -7.34
N LYS A 74 5.96 1.44 -7.84
CA LYS A 74 6.08 1.91 -9.22
C LYS A 74 6.14 0.76 -10.22
N GLU A 75 6.96 -0.26 -9.94
CA GLU A 75 7.10 -1.46 -10.78
C GLU A 75 5.76 -2.16 -11.01
N HIS A 76 4.92 -2.20 -9.98
CA HIS A 76 3.61 -2.87 -10.03
C HIS A 76 2.43 -1.91 -10.16
N GLU A 77 2.68 -0.66 -10.58
CA GLU A 77 1.66 0.35 -10.91
C GLU A 77 0.60 0.54 -9.82
N PHE A 78 0.99 0.54 -8.54
CA PHE A 78 0.07 0.80 -7.44
C PHE A 78 -0.41 2.25 -7.49
N LEU A 79 -1.74 2.43 -7.36
CA LEU A 79 -2.30 3.72 -6.96
C LEU A 79 -2.01 3.95 -5.47
N VAL A 80 -1.20 4.95 -5.13
CA VAL A 80 -0.83 5.22 -3.73
C VAL A 80 -1.60 6.41 -3.19
N GLY A 81 -2.42 6.18 -2.17
CA GLY A 81 -3.07 7.21 -1.37
C GLY A 81 -2.25 7.54 -0.13
N ILE A 82 -1.78 8.79 -0.03
CA ILE A 82 -1.02 9.30 1.12
C ILE A 82 -1.93 10.11 2.03
N SER A 83 -1.94 9.77 3.31
CA SER A 83 -2.72 10.49 4.31
C SER A 83 -2.01 11.78 4.73
N ILE A 84 -2.59 12.94 4.38
CA ILE A 84 -2.07 14.26 4.72
C ILE A 84 -3.23 15.24 5.01
N ASP A 85 -3.23 15.84 6.20
CA ASP A 85 -4.36 16.66 6.68
C ASP A 85 -4.23 18.17 6.32
N GLY A 86 -3.33 18.52 5.39
CA GLY A 86 -3.04 19.90 5.01
C GLY A 86 -1.66 20.38 5.49
N PRO A 87 -1.49 21.69 5.75
CA PRO A 87 -0.23 22.27 6.23
C PRO A 87 0.30 21.60 7.51
N GLN A 88 1.62 21.74 7.73
CA GLN A 88 2.33 21.09 8.81
C GLN A 88 1.67 21.24 10.18
N GLU A 89 1.23 22.45 10.54
CA GLU A 89 0.59 22.70 11.84
C GLU A 89 -0.68 21.86 12.04
N LEU A 90 -1.53 21.76 11.00
CA LEU A 90 -2.76 20.99 11.06
C LEU A 90 -2.48 19.49 11.07
N HIS A 91 -1.52 19.04 10.25
CA HIS A 91 -1.12 17.64 10.19
C HIS A 91 -0.53 17.16 11.52
N ASP A 92 0.48 17.86 12.05
CA ASP A 92 1.20 17.45 13.26
C ASP A 92 0.37 17.62 14.55
N ARG A 93 -0.74 18.38 14.47
CA ARG A 93 -1.72 18.45 15.57
C ARG A 93 -2.40 17.11 15.81
N TYR A 94 -2.75 16.37 14.76
CA TYR A 94 -3.55 15.14 14.87
C TYR A 94 -2.79 13.87 14.49
N ARG A 95 -1.83 13.94 13.55
CA ARG A 95 -1.03 12.81 13.09
C ARG A 95 0.33 12.85 13.76
N ARG A 96 0.44 12.11 14.86
CA ARG A 96 1.66 11.99 15.65
C ARG A 96 2.16 10.55 15.65
N SER A 97 3.47 10.38 15.75
CA SER A 97 4.07 9.07 16.02
C SER A 97 3.71 8.58 17.42
N ASN A 98 3.99 7.31 17.72
CA ASN A 98 3.84 6.76 19.08
C ASN A 98 4.71 7.50 20.12
N SER A 99 5.77 8.20 19.68
CA SER A 99 6.61 9.05 20.54
C SER A 99 6.09 10.48 20.68
N GLY A 100 4.92 10.80 20.12
CA GLY A 100 4.30 12.12 20.18
C GLY A 100 4.83 13.15 19.18
N ASN A 101 5.75 12.78 18.28
CA ASN A 101 6.35 13.69 17.31
C ASN A 101 5.45 13.86 16.08
N GLY A 102 5.48 15.06 15.48
CA GLY A 102 4.84 15.33 14.19
C GLY A 102 5.37 14.43 13.07
N THR A 103 4.50 14.10 12.11
CA THR A 103 4.82 13.18 11.00
C THR A 103 4.93 13.88 9.65
N PHE A 104 4.53 15.15 9.54
CA PHE A 104 4.43 15.87 8.27
C PHE A 104 5.70 15.81 7.43
N ALA A 105 6.86 16.11 8.02
CA ALA A 105 8.13 16.11 7.28
C ALA A 105 8.46 14.74 6.66
N LYS A 106 8.12 13.64 7.34
CA LYS A 106 8.30 12.28 6.81
C LYS A 106 7.33 11.99 5.67
N VAL A 107 6.08 12.45 5.80
CA VAL A 107 5.05 12.30 4.77
C VAL A 107 5.43 13.06 3.50
N ILE A 108 5.89 14.31 3.61
CA ILE A 108 6.37 15.07 2.45
C ILE A 108 7.56 14.37 1.79
N ALA A 109 8.54 13.90 2.57
CA ALA A 109 9.67 13.17 2.00
C ALA A 109 9.25 11.88 1.27
N ALA A 110 8.22 11.18 1.75
CA ALA A 110 7.64 10.03 1.05
C ALA A 110 6.96 10.45 -0.27
N ILE A 111 6.21 11.55 -0.27
CA ILE A 111 5.58 12.09 -1.49
C ILE A 111 6.63 12.44 -2.54
N GLU A 112 7.74 13.08 -2.15
CA GLU A 112 8.82 13.40 -3.10
C GLU A 112 9.47 12.15 -3.69
N ARG A 113 9.66 11.09 -2.89
CA ARG A 113 10.20 9.81 -3.39
C ARG A 113 9.25 9.11 -4.38
N LEU A 114 7.94 9.25 -4.20
CA LEU A 114 6.96 8.67 -5.12
C LEU A 114 6.90 9.37 -6.48
N LYS A 115 7.41 10.61 -6.58
CA LYS A 115 7.46 11.35 -7.84
C LYS A 115 8.64 10.94 -8.74
N SER A 116 9.69 10.33 -8.18
CA SER A 116 10.90 9.92 -8.92
C SER A 116 10.72 8.60 -9.68
#